data_AF-A0A6F8ZM74-F1
#
_entry.id   AF-A0A6F8ZM74-F1
#
_cell.length_a   1.000
_cell.length_b   1.000
_cell.length_c   1.000
_cell.angle_alpha   90.00
_cell.angle_beta   90.00
_cell.angle_gamma   90.00
#
_symmetry.space_group_name_H-M   'P 1'
#
loop_
_entity.id
_entity.type
_entity.pdbx_description
1 polymer ?
#
loop_
_entity_poly.entity_id
_entity_poly.type
_entity_poly.pdbx_seq_one_letter_code
_entity_poly.pdbx_strand_id
1 'polypeptide(L)'
;EEAATVLGKDEVSVVRVMEWCEARDHAGVRGEANRLLAALIRHSRAPEVINAVTKADGVRHLISMATSEHVIMQNEALDSMQESFQEAELLPTLQKMLDDPVGAVEVKFSALGLICSLANSSMMKEEMESLNLKETLTKLSGHSSTKLATQADTVLAMLSETS
;
A
#
# COMPACT_ATOMS: atom_id res chain seq x y z
N GLU A 1 23.92 -1.99 -14.77
CA GLU A 1 23.03 -1.89 -13.60
C GLU A 1 21.84 -1.03 -14.03
N GLU A 2 20.62 -1.50 -13.79
CA GLU A 2 19.42 -0.75 -14.21
C GLU A 2 19.27 0.49 -13.32
N ALA A 3 18.95 1.65 -13.92
CA ALA A 3 18.92 2.94 -13.24
C ALA A 3 18.04 2.93 -11.97
N ALA A 4 16.95 2.15 -11.97
CA ALA A 4 16.07 1.97 -10.82
C ALA A 4 16.78 1.32 -9.62
N THR A 5 17.71 0.39 -9.86
CA THR A 5 18.48 -0.26 -8.79
C THR A 5 19.47 0.70 -8.15
N VAL A 6 20.20 1.47 -8.97
CA VAL A 6 21.18 2.46 -8.47
C VAL A 6 20.47 3.54 -7.66
N LEU A 7 19.40 4.11 -8.21
CA LEU A 7 18.65 5.18 -7.56
C LEU A 7 17.89 4.70 -6.31
N GLY A 8 17.33 3.48 -6.37
CA GLY A 8 16.57 2.90 -5.27
C GLY A 8 17.42 2.41 -4.09
N LYS A 9 18.72 2.18 -4.28
CA LYS A 9 19.68 1.83 -3.22
C LYS A 9 20.27 3.06 -2.53
N ASP A 10 20.20 4.24 -3.17
CA ASP A 10 20.69 5.48 -2.59
C ASP A 10 19.65 6.08 -1.63
N GLU A 11 19.90 5.95 -0.32
CA GLU A 11 18.99 6.44 0.72
C GLU A 11 18.68 7.94 0.58
N VAL A 12 19.64 8.74 0.12
CA VAL A 12 19.44 10.19 -0.08
C VAL A 12 18.40 10.43 -1.18
N SER A 13 18.53 9.72 -2.30
CA SER A 13 17.56 9.78 -3.39
C SER A 13 16.17 9.29 -2.96
N VAL A 14 16.09 8.17 -2.23
CA VAL A 14 14.82 7.63 -1.74
C VAL A 14 14.12 8.62 -0.81
N VAL A 15 14.84 9.19 0.17
CA VAL A 15 14.31 10.22 1.07
C VAL A 15 13.81 11.44 0.29
N ARG A 16 14.56 11.88 -0.72
CA ARG A 16 14.16 13.01 -1.56
C ARG A 16 12.88 12.74 -2.35
N VAL A 17 12.71 11.52 -2.86
CA VAL A 17 11.45 11.10 -3.51
C VAL A 17 10.29 11.16 -2.50
N MET A 18 10.50 10.75 -1.24
CA MET A 18 9.45 10.82 -0.20
C MET A 18 9.02 12.27 0.08
N GLU A 19 9.98 13.20 0.14
CA GLU A 19 9.68 14.63 0.29
C GLU A 19 8.81 15.15 -0.86
N TRP A 20 9.07 14.72 -2.09
CA TRP A 20 8.27 15.10 -3.24
C TRP A 20 6.90 14.45 -3.26
N CYS A 21 6.77 13.21 -2.76
CA CYS A 21 5.47 12.57 -2.54
C CYS A 21 4.59 13.35 -1.52
N GLU A 22 5.19 14.17 -0.66
CA GLU A 22 4.50 15.04 0.30
C GLU A 22 4.32 16.49 -0.18
N ALA A 23 4.77 16.84 -1.40
CA ALA A 23 4.68 18.20 -1.91
C ALA A 23 3.21 18.63 -2.13
N ARG A 24 2.63 19.34 -1.16
CA ARG A 24 1.22 19.76 -1.18
C ARG A 24 0.94 20.84 -2.23
N ASP A 25 1.89 21.76 -2.42
CA ASP A 25 1.75 22.92 -3.30
C ASP A 25 1.92 22.60 -4.79
N HIS A 26 2.38 21.38 -5.11
CA HIS A 26 2.70 20.97 -6.48
C HIS A 26 2.16 19.57 -6.78
N ALA A 27 0.85 19.49 -7.10
CA ALA A 27 0.19 18.22 -7.40
C ALA A 27 0.87 17.41 -8.52
N GLY A 28 1.43 18.08 -9.54
CA GLY A 28 2.18 17.41 -10.61
C GLY A 28 3.50 16.77 -10.14
N VAL A 29 4.25 17.47 -9.27
CA VAL A 29 5.48 16.92 -8.66
C VAL A 29 5.14 15.74 -7.78
N ARG A 30 4.10 15.87 -6.95
CA ARG A 30 3.62 14.79 -6.11
C ARG A 30 3.21 13.56 -6.92
N GLY A 31 2.44 13.77 -7.99
CA GLY A 31 2.00 12.70 -8.88
C GLY A 31 3.20 11.95 -9.47
N GLU A 32 4.14 12.67 -10.08
CA GLU A 32 5.30 12.06 -10.72
C GLU A 32 6.26 11.39 -9.71
N ALA A 33 6.39 11.94 -8.50
CA ALA A 33 7.17 11.31 -7.43
C ALA A 33 6.58 9.96 -6.98
N ASN A 34 5.25 9.88 -6.84
CA ASN A 34 4.57 8.62 -6.53
C ASN A 34 4.79 7.59 -7.65
N ARG A 35 4.72 8.02 -8.91
CA ARG A 35 4.97 7.15 -10.07
C ARG A 35 6.41 6.68 -10.16
N LEU A 36 7.37 7.56 -9.88
CA LEU A 36 8.78 7.22 -9.78
C LEU A 36 9.01 6.19 -8.67
N LEU A 37 8.36 6.35 -7.51
CA LEU A 37 8.44 5.37 -6.41
C LEU A 37 7.96 3.98 -6.84
N ALA A 38 6.80 3.89 -7.50
CA ALA A 38 6.30 2.63 -8.04
C ALA A 38 7.25 2.02 -9.07
N ALA A 39 7.84 2.86 -9.94
CA ALA A 39 8.81 2.45 -10.95
C ALA A 39 10.12 1.94 -10.34
N LEU A 40 10.61 2.53 -9.25
CA LEU A 40 11.80 2.07 -8.52
C LEU A 40 11.62 0.62 -8.04
N ILE A 41 10.48 0.34 -7.41
CA ILE A 41 10.12 -0.99 -6.92
C ILE A 41 10.00 -1.97 -8.09
N ARG A 42 9.15 -1.63 -9.07
CA ARG A 42 8.83 -2.50 -10.22
C ARG A 42 10.05 -2.87 -11.06
N HIS A 43 10.90 -1.89 -11.38
CA HIS A 43 12.00 -2.10 -12.32
C HIS A 43 13.27 -2.59 -11.63
N SER A 44 13.51 -2.25 -10.37
CA SER A 44 14.70 -2.79 -9.70
C SER A 44 14.57 -4.29 -9.39
N ARG A 45 13.37 -4.73 -8.95
CA ARG A 45 13.12 -6.08 -8.41
C ARG A 45 14.17 -6.51 -7.36
N ALA A 46 14.79 -5.52 -6.73
CA ALA A 46 15.91 -5.72 -5.82
C ALA A 46 15.40 -5.63 -4.38
N PRO A 47 15.57 -6.67 -3.55
CA PRO A 47 15.12 -6.66 -2.16
C PRO A 47 15.66 -5.47 -1.35
N GLU A 48 16.87 -4.99 -1.67
CA GLU A 48 17.46 -3.84 -1.00
C GLU A 48 16.70 -2.54 -1.30
N VAL A 49 16.18 -2.38 -2.52
CA VAL A 49 15.37 -1.22 -2.92
C VAL A 49 14.01 -1.26 -2.21
N ILE A 50 13.38 -2.43 -2.15
CA ILE A 50 12.11 -2.63 -1.43
C ILE A 50 12.30 -2.28 0.05
N ASN A 51 13.38 -2.74 0.67
CA ASN A 51 13.71 -2.44 2.06
C ASN A 51 13.99 -0.95 2.29
N ALA A 52 14.74 -0.30 1.40
CA ALA A 52 15.02 1.15 1.49
C ALA A 52 13.72 1.97 1.42
N VAL A 53 12.84 1.65 0.46
CA VAL A 53 11.53 2.30 0.32
C VAL A 53 10.64 2.05 1.54
N THR A 54 10.63 0.82 2.07
CA THR A 54 9.84 0.47 3.25
C THR A 54 10.31 1.23 4.49
N LYS A 55 11.64 1.30 4.72
CA LYS A 55 12.24 2.08 5.81
C LYS A 55 11.97 3.57 5.71
N ALA A 56 11.86 4.08 4.48
CA ALA A 56 11.53 5.48 4.22
C ALA A 56 10.03 5.77 4.24
N ASP A 57 9.19 4.83 4.69
CA ASP A 57 7.73 4.97 4.75
C ASP A 57 7.08 5.16 3.37
N GLY A 58 7.72 4.66 2.31
CA GLY A 58 7.21 4.77 0.94
C GLY A 58 5.99 3.90 0.65
N VAL A 59 5.73 2.87 1.45
CA VAL A 59 4.58 1.99 1.26
C VAL A 59 3.26 2.76 1.38
N ARG A 60 3.17 3.75 2.27
CA ARG A 60 1.94 4.57 2.40
C ARG A 60 1.66 5.39 1.14
N HIS A 61 2.70 5.82 0.44
CA HIS A 61 2.59 6.56 -0.81
C HIS A 61 2.10 5.64 -1.94
N LEU A 62 2.61 4.42 -2.02
CA LEU A 62 2.12 3.40 -2.94
C LEU A 62 0.65 3.03 -2.67
N ILE A 63 0.23 2.92 -1.41
CA ILE A 63 -1.17 2.66 -1.05
C ILE A 63 -2.09 3.83 -1.45
N SER A 64 -1.68 5.07 -1.18
CA SER A 64 -2.43 6.24 -1.62
C SER A 64 -2.53 6.28 -3.15
N MET A 65 -1.45 5.94 -3.84
CA MET A 65 -1.40 5.84 -5.31
C MET A 65 -2.31 4.72 -5.84
N ALA A 66 -2.35 3.55 -5.18
CA ALA A 66 -3.21 2.42 -5.53
C ALA A 66 -4.72 2.74 -5.41
N THR A 67 -5.06 3.79 -4.65
CA THR A 67 -6.44 4.27 -4.47
C THR A 67 -6.71 5.62 -5.13
N SER A 68 -5.78 6.09 -5.96
CA SER A 68 -5.90 7.33 -6.75
C SER A 68 -7.10 7.28 -7.70
N GLU A 69 -7.71 8.41 -8.03
CA GLU A 69 -8.74 8.46 -9.09
C GLU A 69 -8.19 8.15 -10.49
N HIS A 70 -6.88 8.24 -10.68
CA HIS A 70 -6.21 7.99 -11.94
C HIS A 70 -5.86 6.50 -12.08
N VAL A 71 -6.61 5.79 -12.93
CA VAL A 71 -6.43 4.34 -13.19
C VAL A 71 -4.99 3.96 -13.55
N ILE A 72 -4.26 4.82 -14.28
CA ILE A 72 -2.85 4.57 -14.62
C ILE A 72 -1.99 4.48 -13.36
N MET A 73 -2.16 5.40 -12.42
CA MET A 73 -1.44 5.39 -11.15
C MET A 73 -1.87 4.23 -10.26
N GLN A 74 -3.17 3.90 -10.23
CA GLN A 74 -3.64 2.72 -9.52
C GLN A 74 -2.94 1.46 -10.03
N ASN A 75 -2.91 1.25 -11.34
CA ASN A 75 -2.29 0.09 -11.96
C ASN A 75 -0.78 0.04 -11.71
N GLU A 76 -0.08 1.16 -11.86
CA GLU A 76 1.37 1.25 -11.59
C GLU A 76 1.70 0.88 -10.13
N ALA A 77 0.92 1.37 -9.17
CA ALA A 77 1.11 1.03 -7.76
C ALA A 77 0.78 -0.44 -7.48
N LEU A 78 -0.37 -0.93 -7.93
CA LEU A 78 -0.78 -2.33 -7.73
C LEU A 78 0.22 -3.31 -8.33
N ASP A 79 0.71 -3.04 -9.53
CA ASP A 79 1.69 -3.88 -10.22
C ASP A 79 3.03 -3.89 -9.46
N SER A 80 3.50 -2.72 -9.00
CA SER A 80 4.71 -2.64 -8.17
C SER A 80 4.56 -3.41 -6.85
N MET A 81 3.36 -3.38 -6.25
CA MET A 81 3.08 -4.00 -4.96
C MET A 81 2.88 -5.52 -5.06
N GLN A 82 2.21 -6.00 -6.12
CA GLN A 82 1.95 -7.42 -6.32
C GLN A 82 3.21 -8.21 -6.69
N GLU A 83 4.02 -7.72 -7.64
CA GLU A 83 5.22 -8.44 -8.07
C GLU A 83 6.31 -8.45 -6.99
N SER A 84 6.40 -7.38 -6.20
CA SER A 84 7.57 -7.15 -5.33
C SER A 84 7.35 -7.52 -3.87
N PHE A 85 6.10 -7.52 -3.40
CA PHE A 85 5.79 -7.85 -2.01
C PHE A 85 5.15 -9.24 -1.82
N GLN A 86 5.06 -10.06 -2.88
CA GLN A 86 4.77 -11.50 -2.74
C GLN A 86 5.79 -12.22 -1.83
N GLU A 87 7.01 -11.69 -1.68
CA GLU A 87 8.03 -12.20 -0.76
C GLU A 87 8.22 -11.34 0.51
N ALA A 88 7.59 -10.16 0.61
CA ALA A 88 8.00 -9.10 1.55
C ALA A 88 6.91 -8.57 2.50
N GLU A 89 6.00 -9.44 2.96
CA GLU A 89 5.08 -9.09 4.06
C GLU A 89 4.12 -7.92 3.74
N LEU A 90 3.52 -7.90 2.53
CA LEU A 90 2.53 -6.88 2.16
C LEU A 90 1.34 -6.84 3.12
N LEU A 91 0.70 -7.99 3.33
CA LEU A 91 -0.49 -8.07 4.18
C LEU A 91 -0.19 -7.75 5.64
N PRO A 92 0.91 -8.24 6.25
CA PRO A 92 1.34 -7.79 7.58
C PRO A 92 1.58 -6.28 7.66
N THR A 93 2.18 -5.67 6.63
CA THR A 93 2.40 -4.22 6.58
C THR A 93 1.08 -3.46 6.53
N LEU A 94 0.13 -3.90 5.69
CA LEU A 94 -1.20 -3.32 5.61
C LEU A 94 -1.96 -3.47 6.94
N GLN A 95 -1.88 -4.64 7.57
CA GLN A 95 -2.48 -4.88 8.88
C GLN A 95 -1.91 -3.94 9.94
N LYS A 96 -0.59 -3.77 10.00
CA LYS A 96 0.06 -2.83 10.92
C LYS A 96 -0.40 -1.38 10.71
N MET A 97 -0.60 -0.96 9.46
CA MET A 97 -1.12 0.37 9.15
C MET A 97 -2.57 0.56 9.59
N LEU A 98 -3.39 -0.49 9.50
CA LEU A 98 -4.76 -0.48 9.99
C LEU A 98 -4.82 -0.39 11.52
N ASP A 99 -3.95 -1.14 12.20
CA ASP A 99 -3.85 -1.22 13.66
C ASP A 99 -3.18 0.01 14.29
N ASP A 100 -2.49 0.87 13.51
CA ASP A 100 -1.88 2.09 14.03
C ASP A 100 -2.95 3.05 14.58
N PRO A 101 -3.00 3.31 15.91
CA PRO A 101 -4.03 4.16 16.50
C PRO A 101 -3.91 5.64 16.10
N VAL A 102 -2.74 6.09 15.63
CA VAL A 102 -2.50 7.48 15.21
C VAL A 102 -2.59 7.63 13.68
N GLY A 103 -2.70 6.51 12.95
CA GLY A 103 -2.78 6.50 11.50
C GLY A 103 -3.97 7.30 10.96
N ALA A 104 -3.72 8.12 9.95
CA ALA A 104 -4.74 8.95 9.31
C ALA A 104 -5.88 8.09 8.73
N VAL A 105 -7.11 8.55 8.89
CA VAL A 105 -8.32 7.82 8.45
C VAL A 105 -8.28 7.54 6.95
N GLU A 106 -7.76 8.47 6.16
CA GLU A 106 -7.60 8.35 4.71
C GLU A 106 -6.62 7.23 4.35
N VAL A 107 -5.51 7.11 5.09
CA VAL A 107 -4.51 6.05 4.86
C VAL A 107 -5.10 4.69 5.19
N LYS A 108 -5.86 4.57 6.29
CA LYS A 108 -6.58 3.34 6.64
C LYS A 108 -7.65 2.98 5.61
N PHE A 109 -8.39 3.97 5.11
CA PHE A 109 -9.38 3.78 4.06
C PHE A 109 -8.74 3.29 2.76
N SER A 110 -7.60 3.89 2.38
CA SER A 110 -6.84 3.44 1.22
C SER A 110 -6.28 2.02 1.39
N ALA A 111 -5.77 1.68 2.58
CA ALA A 111 -5.29 0.34 2.90
C ALA A 111 -6.42 -0.71 2.84
N LEU A 112 -7.61 -0.40 3.38
CA LEU A 112 -8.80 -1.24 3.24
C LEU A 112 -9.22 -1.41 1.78
N GLY A 113 -9.12 -0.34 0.98
CA GLY A 113 -9.37 -0.40 -0.46
C GLY A 113 -8.43 -1.36 -1.18
N LEU A 114 -7.15 -1.35 -0.83
CA LEU A 114 -6.19 -2.30 -1.38
C LEU A 114 -6.46 -3.74 -0.93
N ILE A 115 -6.73 -3.96 0.37
CA ILE A 115 -7.10 -5.29 0.90
C ILE A 115 -8.35 -5.82 0.18
N CYS A 116 -9.35 -4.96 -0.06
CA CYS A 116 -10.53 -5.29 -0.85
C CYS A 116 -10.17 -5.78 -2.26
N SER A 117 -9.27 -5.10 -2.95
CA SER A 117 -8.81 -5.52 -4.28
C SER A 117 -8.06 -6.85 -4.24
N LEU A 118 -7.18 -7.02 -3.25
CA LEU A 118 -6.38 -8.24 -3.05
C LEU A 118 -7.24 -9.45 -2.64
N ALA A 119 -8.35 -9.22 -1.94
CA ALA A 119 -9.29 -10.25 -1.53
C ALA A 119 -10.02 -10.91 -2.71
N ASN A 120 -9.75 -10.56 -3.97
CA ASN A 120 -10.21 -11.35 -5.12
C ASN A 120 -9.23 -12.48 -5.50
N SER A 121 -8.01 -12.46 -4.99
CA SER A 121 -6.99 -13.50 -5.23
C SER A 121 -7.07 -14.60 -4.17
N SER A 122 -7.14 -15.86 -4.59
CA SER A 122 -7.21 -17.01 -3.67
C SER A 122 -5.99 -17.12 -2.77
N MET A 123 -4.79 -16.89 -3.33
CA MET A 123 -3.53 -16.91 -2.59
C MET A 123 -3.49 -15.85 -1.49
N MET A 124 -3.95 -14.63 -1.81
CA MET A 124 -4.01 -13.54 -0.83
C MET A 124 -5.04 -13.80 0.26
N LYS A 125 -6.17 -14.45 -0.05
CA LYS A 125 -7.16 -14.83 0.96
C LYS A 125 -6.59 -15.77 2.01
N GLU A 126 -5.89 -16.82 1.58
CA GLU A 126 -5.27 -17.79 2.48
C GLU A 126 -4.28 -17.09 3.44
N GLU A 127 -3.49 -16.16 2.91
CA GLU A 127 -2.58 -15.35 3.72
C GLU A 127 -3.32 -14.41 4.68
N MET A 128 -4.41 -13.75 4.24
CA MET A 128 -5.27 -12.92 5.11
C MET A 128 -5.89 -13.72 6.26
N GLU A 129 -6.27 -14.97 6.01
CA GLU A 129 -6.76 -15.87 7.05
C GLU A 129 -5.65 -16.26 8.03
N SER A 130 -4.45 -16.57 7.53
CA SER A 130 -3.28 -16.87 8.38
C SER A 130 -2.90 -15.72 9.31
N LEU A 131 -3.11 -14.48 8.88
CA LEU A 131 -2.80 -13.25 9.62
C LEU A 131 -3.95 -12.79 10.54
N ASN A 132 -5.05 -13.55 10.60
CA ASN A 132 -6.26 -13.19 11.35
C ASN A 132 -6.78 -11.79 11.00
N LEU A 133 -6.68 -11.38 9.73
CA LEU A 133 -7.06 -10.05 9.28
C LEU A 133 -8.55 -9.74 9.58
N LYS A 134 -9.40 -10.77 9.63
CA LYS A 134 -10.81 -10.69 10.04
C LYS A 134 -10.98 -10.03 11.43
N GLU A 135 -10.04 -10.24 12.37
CA GLU A 135 -10.11 -9.60 13.69
C GLU A 135 -9.82 -8.10 13.62
N THR A 136 -8.77 -7.70 12.91
CA THR A 136 -8.43 -6.28 12.66
C THR A 136 -9.58 -5.55 11.98
N LEU A 137 -10.18 -6.17 10.97
CA LEU A 137 -11.34 -5.60 10.27
C LEU A 137 -12.57 -5.46 11.20
N THR A 138 -12.84 -6.46 12.05
CA THR A 138 -13.96 -6.40 13.01
C THR A 138 -13.80 -5.25 14.00
N LYS A 139 -12.56 -4.97 14.45
CA LYS A 139 -12.26 -3.80 15.29
C LYS A 139 -12.53 -2.49 14.53
N LEU A 140 -12.17 -2.42 13.25
CA LEU A 140 -12.39 -1.25 12.40
C LEU A 140 -13.86 -1.01 12.04
N SER A 141 -14.70 -2.04 11.98
CA SER A 141 -16.15 -1.90 11.86
C SER A 141 -16.78 -1.07 12.99
N GLY A 142 -16.14 -1.04 14.17
CA GLY A 142 -16.53 -0.20 15.29
C GLY A 142 -15.90 1.20 15.32
N HIS A 143 -15.16 1.61 14.28
CA HIS A 143 -14.43 2.88 14.29
C HIS A 143 -15.38 4.09 14.26
N SER A 144 -14.95 5.21 14.86
CA SER A 144 -15.69 6.48 14.88
C SER A 144 -15.98 7.09 13.50
N SER A 145 -15.29 6.61 12.46
CA SER A 145 -15.46 7.06 11.09
C SER A 145 -16.41 6.11 10.39
N THR A 146 -17.61 6.59 10.08
CA THR A 146 -18.63 5.79 9.39
C THR A 146 -18.14 5.25 8.06
N LYS A 147 -17.39 6.07 7.29
CA LYS A 147 -16.78 5.63 6.02
C LYS A 147 -15.84 4.43 6.18
N LEU A 148 -14.98 4.49 7.21
CA LEU A 148 -14.01 3.44 7.48
C LEU A 148 -14.70 2.16 7.96
N ALA A 149 -15.68 2.30 8.87
CA ALA A 149 -16.49 1.21 9.38
C ALA A 149 -17.23 0.47 8.26
N THR A 150 -17.94 1.20 7.39
CA THR A 150 -18.69 0.61 6.27
C THR A 150 -17.76 -0.10 5.27
N GLN A 151 -16.56 0.44 5.03
CA GLN A 151 -15.60 -0.23 4.16
C GLN A 151 -15.03 -1.50 4.79
N ALA A 152 -14.73 -1.48 6.10
CA ALA A 152 -14.31 -2.68 6.83
C ALA A 152 -15.38 -3.78 6.79
N ASP A 153 -16.66 -3.42 6.97
CA ASP A 153 -17.80 -4.35 6.85
C ASP A 153 -17.89 -4.96 5.45
N THR A 154 -17.66 -4.15 4.41
CA THR A 154 -17.68 -4.62 3.02
C THR A 154 -16.58 -5.66 2.77
N VAL A 155 -15.36 -5.39 3.25
CA VAL A 155 -14.23 -6.32 3.13
C VAL A 155 -14.50 -7.61 3.92
N LEU A 156 -15.05 -7.50 5.14
CA LEU A 156 -15.46 -8.66 5.94
C LEU A 156 -16.49 -9.54 5.23
N ALA A 157 -17.50 -8.94 4.59
CA ALA A 157 -18.49 -9.67 3.83
C ALA A 157 -17.85 -10.44 2.66
N MET A 158 -16.96 -9.82 1.88
CA MET A 158 -16.25 -10.50 0.78
C MET A 158 -15.38 -11.67 1.24
N LEU A 159 -14.71 -11.53 2.38
CA LEU A 159 -13.92 -12.61 2.99
C LEU A 159 -14.78 -13.72 3.60
N SER A 160 -16.10 -13.51 3.75
CA SER A 160 -17.05 -14.47 4.31
C SER A 160 -17.88 -15.17 3.22
N GLU A 161 -18.18 -14.49 2.11
CA GLU A 161 -19.00 -15.00 1.00
C GLU A 161 -18.29 -16.04 0.10
N THR A 162 -17.00 -16.31 0.33
CA THR A 162 -16.19 -17.21 -0.49
C THR A 162 -15.62 -18.42 0.26
N SER A 163 -16.14 -18.70 1.46
CA SER A 163 -15.98 -20.00 2.14
C SER A 163 -17.01 -21.02 1.67
#